data_AF-A0A933F1Y8-F1
#
_entry.id   AF-A0A933F1Y8-F1
#
_cell.length_a   1.000
_cell.length_b   1.000
_cell.length_c   1.000
_cell.angle_alpha   90.00
_cell.angle_beta   90.00
_cell.angle_gamma   90.00
#
_symmetry.space_group_name_H-M   'P 1'
#
loop_
_entity.id
_entity.type
_entity.pdbx_description
1 polymer ?
#
loop_
_entity_poly.entity_id
_entity_poly.type
_entity_poly.pdbx_seq_one_letter_code
_entity_poly.pdbx_strand_id
1 'polypeptide(L)'
;MVKRTVVIPLAALALAAALWFHKEGHRHELYLFHPMAVHFPIALLTTGWVICALGRRAEWLPNAASWMLWVGTTAAWAALGLGLLAERTAPHVPPAWRTLNLHETLAYWTVGSFTALSLWRWRRENWRPRLFLLAWAAACAVLLATAYQGGELVFTHGMGVSAE
;
A
#
# COMPACT_ATOMS: atom_id res chain seq x y z
N MET A 1 -21.41 -30.64 27.66
CA MET A 1 -20.14 -29.93 27.37
C MET A 1 -20.44 -28.79 26.41
N VAL A 2 -20.55 -27.55 26.90
CA VAL A 2 -20.78 -26.36 26.06
C VAL A 2 -19.42 -25.78 25.69
N LYS A 3 -19.06 -25.78 24.40
CA LYS A 3 -17.84 -25.09 23.92
C LYS A 3 -18.06 -23.58 24.09
N ARG A 4 -17.37 -22.95 25.05
CA ARG A 4 -17.30 -21.49 25.15
C ARG A 4 -16.38 -20.99 24.04
N THR A 5 -16.96 -20.46 22.98
CA THR A 5 -16.24 -19.65 21.98
C THR A 5 -15.79 -18.37 22.67
N VAL A 6 -14.48 -18.23 22.90
CA VAL A 6 -13.92 -16.97 23.41
C VAL A 6 -13.96 -15.97 22.27
N VAL A 7 -15.02 -15.16 22.24
CA VAL A 7 -15.10 -13.99 21.35
C VAL A 7 -14.26 -12.89 21.98
N ILE A 8 -13.01 -12.77 21.55
CA ILE A 8 -12.17 -11.63 21.96
C ILE A 8 -12.70 -10.42 21.18
N PRO A 9 -13.24 -9.39 21.84
CA PRO A 9 -13.72 -8.21 21.13
C PRO A 9 -12.55 -7.51 20.44
N LEU A 10 -12.76 -7.01 19.22
CA LEU A 10 -11.76 -6.28 18.42
C LEU A 10 -11.05 -5.16 19.22
N ALA A 11 -11.77 -4.53 20.15
CA ALA A 11 -11.22 -3.54 21.06
C ALA A 11 -10.16 -4.11 22.03
N ALA A 12 -10.32 -5.35 22.50
CA ALA A 12 -9.33 -6.02 23.35
C ALA A 12 -8.09 -6.44 22.56
N LEU A 13 -8.23 -6.81 21.28
CA LEU A 13 -7.11 -7.05 20.38
C LEU A 13 -6.34 -5.75 20.09
N ALA A 14 -7.05 -4.66 19.78
CA ALA A 14 -6.44 -3.35 19.55
C ALA A 14 -5.74 -2.81 20.80
N LEU A 15 -6.34 -2.99 21.99
CA LEU A 15 -5.75 -2.57 23.26
C LEU A 15 -4.56 -3.45 23.65
N ALA A 16 -4.64 -4.76 23.44
CA ALA A 16 -3.51 -5.66 23.67
C ALA A 16 -2.34 -5.36 22.74
N ALA A 17 -2.60 -5.08 21.46
CA ALA A 17 -1.60 -4.61 20.52
C ALA A 17 -0.98 -3.28 20.99
N ALA A 18 -1.80 -2.29 21.33
CA ALA A 18 -1.32 -0.99 21.80
C ALA A 18 -0.48 -1.09 23.10
N LEU A 19 -0.88 -1.94 24.04
CA LEU A 19 -0.14 -2.19 25.28
C LEU A 19 1.15 -2.97 25.04
N TRP A 20 1.15 -3.92 24.11
CA TRP A 20 2.35 -4.64 23.69
C TRP A 20 3.38 -3.69 23.06
N PHE A 21 2.94 -2.81 22.15
CA PHE A 21 3.80 -1.76 21.55
C PHE A 21 4.34 -0.77 22.58
N HIS A 22 3.57 -0.46 23.62
CA HIS A 22 4.02 0.46 24.67
C HIS A 22 5.06 -0.17 25.60
N LYS A 23 4.93 -1.48 25.88
CA LYS A 23 5.74 -2.18 26.87
C LYS A 23 7.15 -2.56 26.39
N GLU A 24 7.34 -2.74 25.09
CA GLU A 24 8.60 -3.28 24.55
C GLU A 24 9.60 -2.24 24.00
N GLY A 25 9.34 -0.93 24.10
CA GLY A 25 10.31 0.08 23.67
C GLY A 25 10.50 0.21 22.14
N HIS A 26 9.68 -0.48 21.33
CA HIS A 26 9.70 -0.48 19.85
C HIS A 26 9.32 0.85 19.17
N ARG A 27 9.24 1.96 19.91
CA ARG A 27 8.96 3.29 19.33
C ARG A 27 9.99 3.69 18.27
N HIS A 28 11.18 3.08 18.31
CA HIS A 28 12.27 3.31 17.37
C HIS A 28 12.17 2.49 16.08
N GLU A 29 11.31 1.47 16.01
CA GLU A 29 11.20 0.55 14.85
C GLU A 29 9.93 0.76 14.01
N LEU A 30 9.24 1.89 14.20
CA LEU A 30 8.02 2.21 13.45
C LEU A 30 8.25 2.27 11.93
N TYR A 31 9.49 2.47 11.50
CA TYR A 31 9.88 2.42 10.09
C TYR A 31 9.66 1.04 9.44
N LEU A 32 9.59 -0.05 10.21
CA LEU A 32 9.36 -1.41 9.69
C LEU A 32 7.91 -1.65 9.22
N PHE A 33 6.96 -0.82 9.64
CA PHE A 33 5.56 -0.95 9.21
C PHE A 33 5.37 -0.59 7.75
N HIS A 34 6.14 0.37 7.23
CA HIS A 34 6.05 0.78 5.84
C HIS A 34 6.34 -0.39 4.86
N PRO A 35 7.51 -1.07 4.92
CA PRO A 35 7.79 -2.20 4.02
C PRO A 35 6.82 -3.37 4.19
N MET A 36 6.19 -3.54 5.37
CA MET A 36 5.09 -4.49 5.50
C MET A 36 3.85 -4.04 4.71
N ALA A 37 3.44 -2.78 4.89
CA ALA A 37 2.21 -2.24 4.33
C ALA A 37 2.21 -2.10 2.80
N VAL A 38 3.36 -1.87 2.16
CA VAL A 38 3.45 -1.66 0.69
C VAL A 38 3.03 -2.87 -0.13
N HIS A 39 3.06 -4.09 0.43
CA HIS A 39 2.64 -5.30 -0.29
C HIS A 39 1.15 -5.29 -0.66
N PHE A 40 0.30 -4.72 0.20
CA PHE A 40 -1.14 -4.67 -0.01
C PHE A 40 -1.54 -3.83 -1.24
N PRO A 41 -1.14 -2.54 -1.38
CA PRO A 41 -1.45 -1.78 -2.58
C PRO A 41 -0.82 -2.39 -3.83
N ILE A 42 0.41 -2.91 -3.76
CA ILE A 42 1.07 -3.58 -4.90
C ILE A 42 0.20 -4.75 -5.40
N ALA A 43 -0.15 -5.68 -4.51
CA ALA A 43 -0.91 -6.87 -4.89
C ALA A 43 -2.34 -6.51 -5.36
N LEU A 44 -3.05 -5.67 -4.61
CA LEU A 44 -4.45 -5.35 -4.89
C LEU A 44 -4.62 -4.55 -6.18
N LEU A 45 -3.80 -3.51 -6.40
CA LEU A 45 -3.97 -2.61 -7.53
C LEU A 45 -3.52 -3.24 -8.85
N THR A 46 -2.46 -4.06 -8.83
CA THR A 46 -1.99 -4.79 -10.02
C THR A 46 -2.93 -5.94 -10.37
N THR A 47 -3.36 -6.73 -9.39
CA THR A 47 -4.33 -7.82 -9.62
C THR A 47 -5.69 -7.25 -10.04
N GLY A 48 -6.13 -6.16 -9.42
CA GLY A 48 -7.36 -5.47 -9.80
C GLY A 48 -7.35 -5.00 -11.26
N TRP A 49 -6.21 -4.52 -11.76
CA TRP A 49 -6.04 -4.18 -13.18
C TRP A 49 -6.20 -5.41 -14.09
N VAL A 50 -5.56 -6.53 -13.75
CA VAL A 50 -5.69 -7.79 -14.51
C VAL A 50 -7.15 -8.25 -14.52
N ILE A 51 -7.81 -8.27 -13.37
CA ILE A 51 -9.23 -8.65 -13.25
C ILE A 51 -10.12 -7.69 -14.07
N CYS A 52 -9.84 -6.39 -14.04
CA CYS A 52 -10.56 -5.40 -14.85
C CYS A 52 -10.41 -5.68 -16.35
N ALA A 53 -9.21 -6.07 -16.81
CA ALA A 53 -8.97 -6.44 -18.21
C ALA A 53 -9.76 -7.71 -18.62
N LEU A 54 -9.95 -8.64 -17.67
CA LEU A 54 -10.69 -9.87 -17.86
C LEU A 54 -12.21 -9.72 -17.65
N GLY A 55 -12.71 -8.51 -17.36
CA GLY A 55 -14.07 -8.25 -16.86
C GLY A 55 -15.23 -8.77 -17.72
N ARG A 56 -14.99 -9.17 -18.98
CA ARG A 56 -15.99 -9.80 -19.85
C ARG A 56 -16.14 -11.31 -19.67
N ARG A 57 -15.26 -11.95 -18.89
CA ARG A 57 -15.25 -13.42 -18.71
C ARG A 57 -16.27 -13.93 -17.68
N ALA A 58 -16.70 -13.08 -16.75
CA ALA A 58 -17.72 -13.41 -15.77
C ALA A 58 -18.32 -12.13 -15.17
N GLU A 59 -19.62 -12.16 -14.83
CA GLU A 59 -20.37 -10.99 -14.34
C GLU A 59 -19.84 -10.43 -13.01
N TRP A 60 -19.17 -11.25 -12.19
CA TRP A 60 -18.62 -10.83 -10.89
C TRP A 60 -17.27 -10.10 -10.99
N LEU A 61 -16.53 -10.24 -12.10
CA LEU A 61 -15.18 -9.69 -12.25
C LEU A 61 -15.13 -8.16 -12.23
N PRO A 62 -16.05 -7.41 -12.89
CA PRO A 62 -16.04 -5.95 -12.83
C PRO A 62 -16.20 -5.41 -11.40
N ASN A 63 -17.09 -6.02 -10.61
CA ASN A 63 -17.29 -5.63 -9.21
C ASN A 63 -16.05 -5.96 -8.35
N ALA A 64 -15.48 -7.16 -8.52
CA ALA A 64 -14.23 -7.53 -7.84
C ALA A 64 -13.09 -6.56 -8.16
N ALA A 65 -12.92 -6.18 -9.43
CA ALA A 65 -11.93 -5.19 -9.84
C ALA A 65 -12.15 -3.83 -9.15
N SER A 66 -13.39 -3.34 -9.08
CA SER A 66 -13.72 -2.08 -8.40
C SER A 66 -13.37 -2.13 -6.91
N TRP A 67 -13.68 -3.22 -6.22
CA TRP A 67 -13.29 -3.40 -4.81
C TRP A 67 -11.78 -3.45 -4.62
N MET A 68 -11.05 -4.15 -5.49
CA MET A 68 -9.58 -4.18 -5.44
C MET A 68 -8.98 -2.80 -5.68
N LEU A 69 -9.55 -2.00 -6.58
CA LEU A 69 -9.15 -0.62 -6.79
C LEU A 69 -9.33 0.23 -5.53
N TRP A 70 -10.53 0.20 -4.94
CA TRP A 70 -10.85 1.03 -3.77
C TRP A 70 -10.05 0.61 -2.53
N VAL A 71 -10.05 -0.68 -2.19
CA VAL A 71 -9.30 -1.19 -1.04
C VAL A 71 -7.79 -1.02 -1.26
N GLY A 72 -7.29 -1.27 -2.47
CA GLY A 72 -5.90 -1.05 -2.83
C GLY A 72 -5.49 0.43 -2.73
N THR A 73 -6.37 1.35 -3.12
CA THR A 73 -6.13 2.80 -3.00
C THR A 73 -6.08 3.23 -1.53
N THR A 74 -6.99 2.71 -0.69
CA THR A 74 -6.96 2.95 0.75
C THR A 74 -5.68 2.40 1.39
N ALA A 75 -5.25 1.20 0.99
CA ALA A 75 -3.99 0.63 1.44
C ALA A 75 -2.77 1.46 0.98
N ALA A 76 -2.81 2.06 -0.22
CA ALA A 76 -1.76 2.94 -0.70
C ALA A 76 -1.63 4.21 0.15
N TRP A 77 -2.76 4.81 0.56
CA TRP A 77 -2.76 5.93 1.51
C TRP A 77 -2.19 5.55 2.88
N ALA A 78 -2.55 4.36 3.39
CA ALA A 78 -1.97 3.85 4.64
C ALA A 78 -0.45 3.64 4.51
N ALA A 79 0.02 3.06 3.40
CA ALA A 79 1.43 2.84 3.14
C ALA A 79 2.20 4.17 3.01
N LEU A 80 1.63 5.19 2.35
CA LEU A 80 2.21 6.53 2.27
C LEU A 80 2.34 7.16 3.66
N GLY A 81 1.28 7.11 4.48
CA GLY A 81 1.34 7.62 5.86
C GLY A 81 2.41 6.94 6.70
N LEU A 82 2.54 5.61 6.57
CA LEU A 82 3.61 4.85 7.22
C LEU A 82 5.00 5.18 6.65
N GLY A 83 5.12 5.50 5.36
CA GLY A 83 6.37 5.91 4.72
C GLY A 83 6.88 7.25 5.24
N LEU A 84 5.99 8.23 5.36
CA LEU A 84 6.32 9.53 5.97
C LEU A 84 6.69 9.41 7.45
N LEU A 85 6.13 8.42 8.16
CA LEU A 85 6.55 8.10 9.51
C LEU A 85 7.93 7.41 9.53
N ALA A 86 8.18 6.51 8.58
CA ALA A 86 9.46 5.81 8.42
C ALA A 86 10.60 6.80 8.14
N GLU A 87 10.38 7.79 7.27
CA GLU A 87 11.36 8.84 6.97
C GLU A 87 11.86 9.57 8.23
N ARG A 88 10.99 9.78 9.21
CA ARG A 88 11.30 10.49 10.47
C ARG A 88 11.93 9.61 11.53
N THR A 89 11.78 8.30 11.42
CA THR A 89 12.13 7.34 12.49
C THR A 89 13.26 6.40 12.09
N ALA A 90 13.51 6.22 10.79
CA ALA A 90 14.60 5.41 10.28
C ALA A 90 15.97 6.09 10.50
N PRO A 91 17.04 5.30 10.72
CA PRO A 91 18.40 5.80 10.70
C PRO A 91 18.71 6.52 9.38
N HIS A 92 19.30 7.71 9.47
CA HIS A 92 19.66 8.48 8.28
C HIS A 92 20.83 7.83 7.54
N VAL A 93 20.64 7.61 6.24
CA VAL A 93 21.65 7.08 5.33
C VAL A 93 21.89 8.11 4.21
N PRO A 94 22.89 9.01 4.34
CA PRO A 94 23.07 10.12 3.39
C PRO A 94 23.17 9.73 1.91
N PRO A 95 23.84 8.61 1.54
CA PRO A 95 23.86 8.15 0.14
C PRO A 95 22.48 7.80 -0.44
N ALA A 96 21.49 7.48 0.41
CA ALA A 96 20.15 7.08 -0.01
C ALA A 96 19.23 8.27 -0.33
N TRP A 97 19.62 9.51 0.00
CA TRP A 97 18.74 10.68 -0.01
C TRP A 97 18.08 10.95 -1.37
N ARG A 98 18.85 10.79 -2.46
CA ARG A 98 18.33 10.99 -3.81
C ARG A 98 17.28 9.94 -4.17
N THR A 99 17.55 8.68 -3.86
CA THR A 99 16.66 7.53 -4.07
C THR A 99 15.39 7.70 -3.23
N LEU A 100 15.52 8.18 -1.99
CA LEU A 100 14.41 8.42 -1.06
C LEU A 100 13.47 9.50 -1.59
N ASN A 101 14.00 10.66 -1.98
CA ASN A 101 13.17 11.74 -2.55
C ASN A 101 12.43 11.30 -3.82
N LEU A 102 13.09 10.52 -4.67
CA LEU A 102 12.44 9.98 -5.87
C LEU A 102 11.35 8.97 -5.51
N HIS A 103 11.62 8.05 -4.58
CA HIS A 103 10.65 7.10 -4.07
C HIS A 103 9.41 7.80 -3.51
N GLU A 104 9.60 8.81 -2.66
CA GLU A 104 8.51 9.60 -2.06
C GLU A 104 7.70 10.36 -3.13
N THR A 105 8.38 11.00 -4.08
CA THR A 105 7.72 11.70 -5.20
C THR A 105 6.84 10.73 -6.00
N LEU A 106 7.37 9.54 -6.32
CA LEU A 106 6.61 8.51 -7.03
C LEU A 106 5.46 7.95 -6.17
N ALA A 107 5.61 7.89 -4.84
CA ALA A 107 4.54 7.48 -3.93
C ALA A 107 3.36 8.46 -3.96
N TYR A 108 3.62 9.77 -3.98
CA TYR A 108 2.57 10.78 -4.17
C TYR A 108 1.86 10.64 -5.52
N TRP A 109 2.62 10.44 -6.61
CA TRP A 109 2.04 10.19 -7.93
C TRP A 109 1.20 8.92 -7.98
N THR A 110 1.66 7.85 -7.34
CA THR A 110 0.93 6.59 -7.20
C THR A 110 -0.42 6.83 -6.50
N VAL A 111 -0.40 7.38 -5.29
CA VAL A 111 -1.59 7.61 -4.49
C VAL A 111 -2.57 8.58 -5.19
N GLY A 112 -2.06 9.65 -5.80
CA GLY A 112 -2.87 10.60 -6.57
C GLY A 112 -3.55 9.95 -7.78
N SER A 113 -2.80 9.16 -8.56
CA SER A 113 -3.32 8.47 -9.75
C SER A 113 -4.41 7.45 -9.39
N PHE A 114 -4.18 6.63 -8.36
CA PHE A 114 -5.15 5.63 -7.91
C PHE A 114 -6.37 6.24 -7.23
N THR A 115 -6.22 7.38 -6.54
CA THR A 115 -7.35 8.16 -6.04
C THR A 115 -8.20 8.70 -7.18
N ALA A 116 -7.57 9.27 -8.23
CA ALA A 116 -8.29 9.75 -9.41
C ALA A 116 -9.04 8.62 -10.13
N LEU A 117 -8.43 7.44 -10.27
CA LEU A 117 -9.07 6.26 -10.84
C LEU A 117 -10.23 5.75 -9.98
N SER A 118 -10.06 5.71 -8.66
CA SER A 118 -11.11 5.35 -7.71
C SER A 118 -12.32 6.28 -7.81
N LEU A 119 -12.09 7.59 -7.90
CA LEU A 119 -13.14 8.59 -8.08
C LEU A 119 -13.81 8.52 -9.45
N TRP A 120 -13.04 8.27 -10.52
CA TRP A 120 -13.60 8.01 -11.84
C TRP A 120 -14.53 6.81 -11.77
N ARG A 121 -14.05 5.67 -11.25
CA ARG A 121 -14.83 4.43 -11.14
C ARG A 121 -16.13 4.65 -10.37
N TRP A 122 -16.08 5.40 -9.26
CA TRP A 122 -17.25 5.74 -8.45
C TRP A 122 -18.27 6.60 -9.20
N ARG A 123 -17.83 7.65 -9.89
CA ARG A 123 -18.74 8.65 -10.49
C ARG A 123 -19.24 8.28 -11.88
N ARG A 124 -18.49 7.49 -12.62
CA ARG A 124 -18.71 7.24 -14.05
C ARG A 124 -18.42 5.78 -14.39
N GLU A 125 -19.12 4.89 -13.70
CA GLU A 125 -19.05 3.46 -13.98
C GLU A 125 -19.34 3.20 -15.48
N ASN A 126 -18.45 2.46 -16.15
CA ASN A 126 -18.50 2.14 -17.58
C ASN A 126 -18.25 3.30 -18.58
N TRP A 127 -17.87 4.50 -18.13
CA TRP A 127 -17.48 5.58 -19.05
C TRP A 127 -16.06 5.40 -19.59
N ARG A 128 -15.93 5.31 -20.92
CA ARG A 128 -14.66 5.14 -21.66
C ARG A 128 -13.79 3.99 -21.10
N PRO A 129 -14.27 2.73 -21.13
CA PRO A 129 -13.62 1.61 -20.44
C PRO A 129 -12.19 1.33 -20.93
N ARG A 130 -11.90 1.53 -22.23
CA ARG A 130 -10.54 1.38 -22.77
C ARG A 130 -9.57 2.42 -22.20
N LEU A 131 -10.01 3.68 -22.11
CA LEU A 131 -9.19 4.76 -21.54
C LEU A 131 -8.95 4.53 -20.05
N PHE A 132 -9.98 4.10 -19.32
CA PHE A 132 -9.85 3.74 -17.91
C PHE A 132 -8.82 2.61 -17.70
N LEU A 133 -8.89 1.55 -18.51
CA LEU A 133 -7.95 0.42 -18.41
C LEU A 133 -6.50 0.83 -18.72
N LEU A 134 -6.30 1.69 -19.72
CA LEU A 134 -4.97 2.23 -20.06
C LEU A 134 -4.43 3.16 -18.96
N ALA A 135 -5.29 4.03 -18.40
CA ALA A 135 -4.92 4.91 -17.29
C ALA A 135 -4.54 4.09 -16.03
N TRP A 136 -5.27 3.01 -15.74
CA TRP A 136 -4.92 2.11 -14.65
C TRP A 136 -3.61 1.35 -14.93
N ALA A 137 -3.37 0.90 -16.17
CA ALA A 137 -2.08 0.32 -16.54
C ALA A 137 -0.92 1.30 -16.29
N ALA A 138 -1.07 2.56 -16.69
CA ALA A 138 -0.08 3.61 -16.46
C ALA A 138 0.15 3.87 -14.96
N ALA A 139 -0.92 3.92 -14.15
CA ALA A 139 -0.80 4.04 -12.69
C ALA A 139 -0.08 2.85 -12.06
N CYS A 140 -0.31 1.63 -12.56
CA CYS A 140 0.45 0.44 -12.13
C CYS A 140 1.94 0.57 -12.47
N ALA A 141 2.30 1.12 -13.63
CA ALA A 141 3.70 1.34 -13.97
C ALA A 141 4.39 2.31 -13.00
N VAL A 142 3.70 3.40 -12.60
CA VAL A 142 4.20 4.32 -11.56
C VAL A 142 4.36 3.60 -10.22
N LEU A 143 3.37 2.81 -9.79
CA LEU A 143 3.43 2.02 -8.55
C LEU A 143 4.61 1.03 -8.54
N LEU A 144 4.86 0.34 -9.65
CA LEU A 144 5.98 -0.59 -9.77
C LEU A 144 7.33 0.15 -9.77
N ALA A 145 7.40 1.34 -10.37
CA ALA A 145 8.59 2.18 -10.28
C ALA A 145 8.83 2.67 -8.83
N THR A 146 7.77 3.03 -8.09
CA THR A 146 7.85 3.33 -6.65
C THR A 146 8.40 2.13 -5.87
N ALA A 147 7.88 0.93 -6.15
CA ALA A 147 8.30 -0.31 -5.48
C ALA A 147 9.77 -0.66 -5.79
N TYR A 148 10.21 -0.47 -7.03
CA TYR A 148 11.61 -0.64 -7.42
C TYR A 148 12.54 0.26 -6.59
N GLN A 149 12.22 1.56 -6.49
CA GLN A 149 12.98 2.49 -5.68
C GLN A 149 12.97 2.11 -4.20
N GLY A 150 11.84 1.61 -3.69
CA GLY A 150 11.75 1.08 -2.32
C GLY A 150 12.69 -0.11 -2.08
N GLY A 151 12.80 -1.01 -3.07
CA GLY A 151 13.77 -2.10 -3.05
C GLY A 151 15.22 -1.59 -3.06
N GLU A 152 15.53 -0.57 -3.86
CA GLU A 152 16.86 0.05 -3.91
C GLU A 152 17.25 0.69 -2.56
N LEU A 153 16.30 1.34 -1.88
CA LEU A 153 16.54 1.88 -0.53
C LEU A 153 16.96 0.81 0.47
N VAL A 154 16.29 -0.34 0.45
CA VAL A 154 16.58 -1.43 1.40
C VAL A 154 17.83 -2.21 0.99
N PHE A 155 17.88 -2.71 -0.25
CA PHE A 155 18.89 -3.68 -0.69
C PHE A 155 20.19 -3.06 -1.19
N THR A 156 20.16 -1.82 -1.67
CA THR A 156 21.37 -1.11 -2.14
C THR A 156 21.92 -0.19 -1.06
N HIS A 157 21.04 0.53 -0.36
CA HIS A 157 21.44 1.54 0.61
C HIS A 157 21.33 1.09 2.07
N GLY A 158 20.77 -0.08 2.36
CA GLY A 158 20.65 -0.58 3.73
C GLY A 158 19.67 0.23 4.60
N MET A 159 18.68 0.90 4.00
CA MET A 159 17.68 1.62 4.78
C MET A 159 16.80 0.64 5.55
N GLY A 160 16.73 0.79 6.87
CA GLY A 160 15.90 -0.04 7.73
C GLY A 160 16.49 -1.42 8.04
N VAL A 161 17.78 -1.63 7.76
CA VAL A 161 18.55 -2.75 8.30
C VAL A 161 19.59 -2.22 9.29
N SER A 162 19.79 -2.92 10.39
CA SER A 162 20.86 -2.60 11.33
C SER A 162 22.20 -2.77 10.63
N ALA A 163 23.02 -1.72 10.60
CA ALA A 163 24.42 -1.85 10.25
C ALA A 163 25.12 -2.60 11.40
N GLU A 164 25.63 -3.79 11.12
CA GLU A 164 26.70 -4.38 11.94
C GLU A 164 28.04 -3.69 11.64
#